data_AF-A0A497J8X9-F1
#
_entry.id   AF-A0A497J8X9-F1
#
_cell.length_a   1.000
_cell.length_b   1.000
_cell.length_c   1.000
_cell.angle_alpha   90.00
_cell.angle_beta   90.00
_cell.angle_gamma   90.00
#
_symmetry.space_group_name_H-M   'P 1'
#
loop_
_entity.id
_entity.type
_entity.pdbx_description
1 polymer ?
#
loop_
_entity_poly.entity_id
_entity_poly.type
_entity_poly.pdbx_seq_one_letter_code
_entity_poly.pdbx_strand_id
1 'polypeptide(L)'
;MFLRNLFKKTPPPEPVTEKFNLNTLHKRVEELKQKELEQIKPGIDKVMNEIIESKKIILNDLKKLAEARQSEEIHPKLLKSANEARKLLIEKINRGLSNIGRYSELSIEALNIVNRNLAKSVNLTTDAVMIHGRYVRAVFEPEFATLQYNLRRLHDVAKMTNEKINAAINKMVRLNSLSSEINSLTNMVSSSEKIRDEVEKLKVLAKKIENHVEDEKRKLEHLVAGEEFKRASDAEQERERVGSEIANLEEAVKNMFSDVNRGLRKFENLLSSGKLCTDREKMKILEVCINNPHEILSSDEKISATEKLLHEVTKFLEEGKIEIEDRKRRKKLESMRKLPTKLWELKHRLDVLKDRLKTLQLNKDHSIELQISGLKQSIAEQKSKLDQVKTSIEELKRKLEIVEKEMEEKRANIEKLAEEILGANVKLTF
;
A
#
# COMPACT_ATOMS: atom_id res chain seq x y z
N MET A 1 -51.03 -58.03 -5.40
CA MET A 1 -50.10 -57.13 -4.66
C MET A 1 -48.61 -57.35 -4.96
N PHE A 2 -48.20 -58.41 -5.68
CA PHE A 2 -46.78 -58.76 -5.85
C PHE A 2 -46.00 -57.87 -6.85
N LEU A 3 -46.68 -57.31 -7.87
CA LEU A 3 -46.03 -56.57 -8.96
C LEU A 3 -45.72 -55.09 -8.66
N ARG A 4 -46.27 -54.50 -7.57
CA ARG A 4 -45.97 -53.10 -7.18
C ARG A 4 -44.64 -52.93 -6.44
N ASN A 5 -44.01 -54.02 -5.98
CA ASN A 5 -42.74 -53.96 -5.27
C ASN A 5 -41.50 -54.14 -6.17
N LEU A 6 -41.66 -54.50 -7.45
CA LEU A 6 -40.54 -54.68 -8.39
C LEU A 6 -40.06 -53.38 -9.03
N PHE A 7 -40.84 -52.29 -8.94
CA PHE A 7 -40.54 -51.00 -9.59
C PHE A 7 -40.36 -49.83 -8.61
N LYS A 8 -40.20 -50.11 -7.31
CA LYS A 8 -39.63 -49.09 -6.41
C LYS A 8 -38.16 -48.96 -6.77
N LYS A 9 -37.84 -48.04 -7.69
CA LYS A 9 -36.49 -47.48 -7.80
C LYS A 9 -36.15 -47.02 -6.38
N THR A 10 -35.24 -47.74 -5.72
CA THR A 10 -34.53 -47.18 -4.59
C THR A 10 -34.02 -45.82 -5.05
N PRO A 11 -34.29 -44.73 -4.31
CA PRO A 11 -33.66 -43.45 -4.63
C PRO A 11 -32.15 -43.72 -4.74
N PRO A 12 -31.47 -43.15 -5.76
CA PRO A 12 -30.02 -43.31 -5.86
C PRO A 12 -29.42 -42.97 -4.50
N PRO A 13 -28.52 -43.81 -3.96
CA PRO A 13 -27.90 -43.55 -2.67
C PRO A 13 -27.37 -42.12 -2.71
N GLU A 14 -27.74 -41.31 -1.72
CA GLU A 14 -27.28 -39.93 -1.64
C GLU A 14 -25.76 -39.92 -1.79
N PRO A 15 -25.19 -39.06 -2.66
CA PRO A 15 -23.75 -39.03 -2.88
C PRO A 15 -23.08 -38.80 -1.52
N VAL A 16 -22.29 -39.79 -1.09
CA VAL A 16 -21.56 -39.72 0.18
C VAL A 16 -20.67 -38.49 0.13
N THR A 17 -21.04 -37.46 0.89
CA THR A 17 -20.28 -36.21 0.95
C THR A 17 -19.15 -36.39 1.94
N GLU A 18 -17.92 -36.45 1.43
CA GLU A 18 -16.72 -36.51 2.23
C GLU A 18 -16.29 -35.10 2.63
N LYS A 19 -16.14 -34.88 3.95
CA LYS A 19 -15.70 -33.60 4.50
C LYS A 19 -14.21 -33.65 4.77
N PHE A 20 -13.47 -32.69 4.23
CA PHE A 20 -12.03 -32.56 4.43
C PHE A 20 -11.67 -31.17 4.92
N ASN A 21 -10.62 -31.08 5.74
CA ASN A 21 -9.86 -29.85 5.85
C ASN A 21 -8.69 -29.89 4.85
N LEU A 22 -8.00 -28.76 4.65
CA LEU A 22 -6.92 -28.67 3.66
C LEU A 22 -5.81 -29.70 3.90
N ASN A 23 -5.44 -29.93 5.16
CA ASN A 23 -4.37 -30.87 5.52
C ASN A 23 -4.79 -32.33 5.27
N THR A 24 -6.03 -32.69 5.61
CA THR A 24 -6.53 -34.06 5.39
C THR A 24 -6.77 -34.34 3.92
N LEU A 25 -7.25 -33.36 3.15
CA LEU A 25 -7.35 -33.50 1.69
C LEU A 25 -5.96 -33.64 1.05
N HIS A 26 -5.00 -32.81 1.46
CA HIS A 26 -3.63 -32.91 0.95
C HIS A 26 -3.03 -34.29 1.22
N LYS A 27 -3.12 -34.77 2.47
CA LYS A 27 -2.66 -36.11 2.84
C LYS A 27 -3.35 -37.20 2.02
N ARG A 28 -4.66 -37.09 1.82
CA ARG A 28 -5.43 -38.05 1.00
C ARG A 28 -4.95 -38.06 -0.45
N VAL A 29 -4.63 -36.91 -1.03
CA VAL A 29 -4.09 -36.80 -2.39
C VAL A 29 -2.71 -37.45 -2.47
N GLU A 30 -1.83 -37.25 -1.48
CA GLU A 30 -0.50 -37.88 -1.46
C GLU A 30 -0.59 -39.42 -1.29
N GLU A 31 -1.50 -39.91 -0.46
CA GLU A 31 -1.79 -41.35 -0.34
C GLU A 31 -2.29 -41.93 -1.68
N LEU A 32 -3.15 -41.21 -2.40
CA LEU A 32 -3.65 -41.65 -3.70
C LEU A 32 -2.56 -41.66 -4.77
N LYS A 33 -1.64 -40.69 -4.76
CA LYS A 33 -0.47 -40.69 -5.65
C LYS A 33 0.37 -41.94 -5.47
N GLN A 34 0.68 -42.30 -4.22
CA GLN A 34 1.43 -43.52 -3.91
C GLN A 34 0.66 -44.77 -4.34
N LYS A 35 -0.63 -44.86 -3.99
CA LYS A 35 -1.49 -45.99 -4.33
C LYS A 35 -1.64 -46.19 -5.84
N GLU A 36 -1.82 -45.12 -6.61
CA GLU A 36 -1.91 -45.19 -8.07
C GLU A 36 -0.60 -45.71 -8.68
N LEU A 37 0.57 -45.27 -8.20
CA LEU A 37 1.87 -45.81 -8.63
C LEU A 37 2.00 -47.30 -8.31
N GLU A 38 1.59 -47.73 -7.11
CA GLU A 38 1.61 -49.14 -6.73
C GLU A 38 0.66 -49.99 -7.58
N GLN A 39 -0.52 -49.47 -7.91
CA GLN A 39 -1.53 -50.17 -8.72
C GLN A 39 -1.11 -50.34 -10.18
N ILE A 40 -0.44 -49.36 -10.79
CA ILE A 40 0.00 -49.46 -12.19
C ILE A 40 1.24 -50.35 -12.33
N LYS A 41 2.04 -50.51 -11.26
CA LYS A 41 3.33 -51.21 -11.29
C LYS A 41 3.26 -52.61 -11.92
N PRO A 42 2.36 -53.53 -11.50
CA PRO A 42 2.32 -54.87 -12.08
C PRO A 42 1.96 -54.85 -13.57
N GLY A 43 1.08 -53.92 -13.95
CA GLY A 43 0.64 -53.76 -15.33
C GLY A 43 1.77 -53.26 -16.24
N ILE A 44 2.61 -52.36 -15.75
CA ILE A 44 3.78 -51.84 -16.46
C ILE A 44 4.90 -52.90 -16.49
N ASP A 45 5.19 -53.55 -15.37
CA ASP A 45 6.18 -54.64 -15.28
C ASP A 45 5.89 -55.75 -16.27
N LYS A 46 4.62 -56.16 -16.39
CA LYS A 46 4.19 -57.16 -17.37
C LYS A 46 4.58 -56.75 -18.79
N VAL A 47 4.20 -55.55 -19.23
CA VAL A 47 4.45 -55.13 -20.61
C VAL A 47 5.94 -54.87 -20.86
N MET A 48 6.68 -54.38 -19.85
CA MET A 48 8.13 -54.24 -19.94
C MET A 48 8.85 -55.58 -20.10
N ASN A 49 8.38 -56.64 -19.42
CA ASN A 49 8.91 -57.98 -19.62
C ASN A 49 8.64 -58.49 -21.04
N GLU A 50 7.46 -58.24 -21.60
CA GLU A 50 7.14 -58.58 -23.00
C GLU A 50 8.02 -57.85 -24.02
N ILE A 51 8.34 -56.57 -23.76
CA ILE A 51 9.29 -55.78 -24.56
C ILE A 51 10.69 -56.40 -24.54
N ILE A 52 11.18 -56.73 -23.35
CA ILE A 52 12.54 -57.27 -23.17
C ILE A 52 12.65 -58.63 -23.84
N GLU A 53 11.61 -59.46 -23.73
CA GLU A 53 11.60 -60.77 -24.37
C GLU A 53 11.53 -60.64 -25.90
N SER A 54 10.70 -59.72 -26.41
CA SER A 54 10.66 -59.43 -27.85
C SER A 54 12.00 -58.90 -28.37
N LYS A 55 12.70 -58.06 -27.59
CA LYS A 55 14.07 -57.63 -27.90
C LYS A 55 15.03 -58.82 -28.02
N LYS A 56 15.00 -59.78 -27.09
CA LYS A 56 15.88 -60.97 -27.16
C LYS A 56 15.60 -61.81 -28.40
N ILE A 57 14.33 -62.03 -28.73
CA ILE A 57 13.90 -62.78 -29.91
C ILE A 57 14.42 -62.10 -31.18
N ILE A 58 14.22 -60.78 -31.30
CA ILE A 58 14.71 -60.02 -32.46
C ILE A 58 16.23 -60.08 -32.56
N LEU A 59 16.96 -59.94 -31.45
CA LEU A 59 18.42 -60.09 -31.45
C LEU A 59 18.88 -61.46 -31.94
N ASN A 60 18.12 -62.52 -31.65
CA ASN A 60 18.38 -63.85 -32.18
C ASN A 60 18.07 -63.96 -33.68
N ASP A 61 16.97 -63.37 -34.14
CA ASP A 61 16.62 -63.32 -35.56
C ASP A 61 17.67 -62.56 -36.39
N LEU A 62 18.24 -61.48 -35.84
CA LEU A 62 19.35 -60.77 -36.48
C LEU A 62 20.59 -61.64 -36.65
N LYS A 63 20.89 -62.51 -35.68
CA LYS A 63 22.01 -63.48 -35.79
C LYS A 63 21.74 -64.50 -36.88
N LYS A 64 20.54 -65.10 -36.89
CA LYS A 64 20.12 -66.04 -37.95
C LYS A 64 20.19 -65.41 -39.33
N LEU A 65 19.70 -64.17 -39.46
CA LEU A 65 19.77 -63.42 -40.71
C LEU A 65 21.22 -63.16 -41.16
N ALA A 66 22.12 -62.85 -40.22
CA ALA A 66 23.54 -62.66 -40.51
C ALA A 66 24.21 -63.93 -41.05
N GLU A 67 23.81 -65.09 -40.53
CA GLU A 67 24.35 -66.42 -40.89
C GLU A 67 23.65 -67.06 -42.09
N ALA A 68 22.51 -66.51 -42.52
CA ALA A 68 21.69 -67.05 -43.60
C ALA A 68 22.48 -67.19 -44.91
N ARG A 69 22.30 -68.36 -45.55
CA ARG A 69 22.85 -68.68 -46.87
C ARG A 69 21.76 -68.48 -47.93
N GLN A 70 22.17 -68.18 -49.15
CA GLN A 70 21.24 -68.08 -50.28
C GLN A 70 20.59 -69.43 -50.57
N SER A 71 19.27 -69.43 -50.81
CA SER A 71 18.49 -70.63 -51.09
C SER A 71 18.56 -71.04 -52.57
N GLU A 72 18.87 -70.11 -53.46
CA GLU A 72 18.83 -70.29 -54.93
C GLU A 72 20.03 -69.64 -55.62
N GLU A 73 20.22 -69.94 -56.91
CA GLU A 73 21.25 -69.33 -57.74
C GLU A 73 20.83 -67.90 -58.13
N ILE A 74 21.38 -66.92 -57.42
CA ILE A 74 20.99 -65.50 -57.51
C ILE A 74 22.04 -64.72 -58.30
N HIS A 75 21.58 -63.77 -59.13
CA HIS A 75 22.47 -62.91 -59.91
C HIS A 75 23.49 -62.13 -59.02
N PRO A 76 24.80 -62.13 -59.34
CA PRO A 76 25.85 -61.60 -58.44
C PRO A 76 25.68 -60.15 -58.00
N LYS A 77 25.16 -59.27 -58.87
CA LYS A 77 24.90 -57.86 -58.53
C LYS A 77 23.81 -57.73 -57.46
N LEU A 78 22.75 -58.53 -57.55
CA LEU A 78 21.65 -58.52 -56.58
C LEU A 78 22.15 -59.05 -55.22
N LEU A 79 22.92 -60.14 -55.24
CA LEU A 79 23.54 -60.70 -54.04
C LEU A 79 24.45 -59.69 -53.32
N LYS A 80 25.27 -58.92 -54.06
CA LYS A 80 26.12 -57.87 -53.47
C LYS A 80 25.29 -56.78 -52.79
N SER A 81 24.26 -56.26 -53.46
CA SER A 81 23.37 -55.24 -52.89
C SER A 81 22.58 -55.77 -51.68
N ALA A 82 22.10 -57.01 -51.73
CA ALA A 82 21.39 -57.64 -50.62
C ALA A 82 22.28 -57.86 -49.40
N ASN A 83 23.54 -58.25 -49.59
CA ASN A 83 24.50 -58.41 -48.50
C ASN A 83 24.83 -57.08 -47.79
N GLU A 84 25.03 -55.99 -48.55
CA GLU A 84 25.26 -54.67 -47.96
C GLU A 84 24.01 -54.17 -47.24
N ALA A 85 22.83 -54.30 -47.85
CA ALA A 85 21.56 -53.95 -47.22
C ALA A 85 21.32 -54.75 -45.93
N ARG A 86 21.66 -56.06 -45.92
CA ARG A 86 21.57 -56.92 -44.74
C ARG A 86 22.46 -56.43 -43.61
N LYS A 87 23.72 -56.10 -43.89
CA LYS A 87 24.65 -55.55 -42.89
C LYS A 87 24.09 -54.26 -42.27
N LEU A 88 23.66 -53.32 -43.11
CA LEU A 88 23.12 -52.03 -42.67
C LEU A 88 21.79 -52.16 -41.91
N LEU A 89 20.93 -53.10 -42.33
CA LEU A 89 19.69 -53.44 -41.63
C LEU A 89 20.00 -53.93 -40.21
N ILE A 90 20.90 -54.90 -40.07
CA ILE A 90 21.29 -55.47 -38.77
C ILE A 90 21.88 -54.40 -37.86
N GLU A 91 22.80 -53.58 -38.36
CA GLU A 91 23.42 -52.50 -37.59
C GLU A 91 22.37 -51.49 -37.08
N LYS A 92 21.47 -51.04 -37.96
CA LYS A 92 20.44 -50.06 -37.60
C LYS A 92 19.42 -50.63 -36.61
N ILE A 93 18.99 -51.89 -36.77
CA ILE A 93 18.08 -52.53 -35.82
C ILE A 93 18.76 -52.70 -34.46
N ASN A 94 20.02 -53.16 -34.41
CA ASN A 94 20.78 -53.26 -33.16
C ASN A 94 20.87 -51.91 -32.44
N ARG A 95 21.15 -50.82 -33.17
CA ARG A 95 21.15 -49.46 -32.63
C ARG A 95 19.78 -49.02 -32.13
N GLY A 96 18.71 -49.43 -32.81
CA GLY A 96 17.34 -49.20 -32.36
C GLY A 96 17.03 -49.90 -31.03
N LEU A 97 17.52 -51.13 -30.85
CA LEU A 97 17.25 -51.95 -29.67
C LEU A 97 18.16 -51.64 -28.47
N SER A 98 19.30 -50.97 -28.68
CA SER A 98 20.28 -50.71 -27.61
C SER A 98 19.70 -49.90 -26.44
N ASN A 99 18.77 -49.00 -26.72
CA ASN A 99 18.18 -48.09 -25.73
C ASN A 99 16.95 -48.66 -25.00
N ILE A 100 16.49 -49.85 -25.38
CA ILE A 100 15.43 -50.54 -24.64
C ILE A 100 16.05 -51.15 -23.38
N GLY A 101 15.71 -50.58 -22.23
CA GLY A 101 16.16 -51.01 -20.91
C GLY A 101 15.02 -51.09 -19.90
N ARG A 102 15.32 -51.65 -18.72
CA ARG A 102 14.42 -51.60 -17.56
C ARG A 102 14.54 -50.26 -16.86
N TYR A 103 13.45 -49.79 -16.27
CA TYR A 103 13.52 -48.74 -15.26
C TYR A 103 14.03 -49.34 -13.94
N SER A 104 14.78 -48.55 -13.17
CA SER A 104 15.30 -48.97 -11.85
C SER A 104 14.25 -48.79 -10.75
N GLU A 105 13.56 -47.65 -10.76
CA GLU A 105 12.50 -47.29 -9.81
C GLU A 105 11.28 -46.76 -10.55
N LEU A 106 10.09 -47.04 -10.03
CA LEU A 106 8.85 -46.59 -10.63
C LEU A 106 8.59 -45.14 -10.27
N SER A 107 8.80 -44.24 -11.23
CA SER A 107 8.48 -42.82 -11.12
C SER A 107 7.96 -42.29 -12.45
N ILE A 108 7.26 -41.14 -12.44
CA ILE A 108 6.80 -40.48 -13.67
C ILE A 108 7.97 -40.25 -14.63
N GLU A 109 9.11 -39.78 -14.11
CA GLU A 109 10.27 -39.48 -14.95
C GLU A 109 10.87 -40.76 -15.56
N ALA A 110 10.96 -41.83 -14.78
CA ALA A 110 11.39 -43.12 -15.30
C ALA A 110 10.45 -43.63 -16.41
N LEU A 111 9.14 -43.50 -16.23
CA LEU A 111 8.14 -43.89 -17.24
C LEU A 111 8.25 -43.03 -18.51
N ASN A 112 8.49 -41.72 -18.39
CA ASN A 112 8.74 -40.84 -19.53
C ASN A 112 9.98 -41.25 -20.32
N ILE A 113 11.07 -41.59 -19.63
CA ILE A 113 12.31 -42.05 -20.27
C ILE A 113 12.07 -43.35 -21.04
N VAL A 114 11.40 -44.32 -20.42
CA VAL A 114 11.02 -45.58 -21.08
C VAL A 114 10.21 -45.30 -22.35
N ASN A 115 9.20 -44.43 -22.26
CA ASN A 115 8.33 -44.12 -23.38
C ASN A 115 9.08 -43.46 -24.55
N ARG A 116 9.95 -42.48 -24.26
CA ARG A 116 10.83 -41.85 -25.28
C ARG A 116 11.74 -42.87 -25.95
N ASN A 117 12.35 -43.77 -25.17
CA ASN A 117 13.26 -44.78 -25.69
C ASN A 117 12.56 -45.81 -26.58
N LEU A 118 11.34 -46.22 -26.20
CA LEU A 118 10.51 -47.11 -27.01
C LEU A 118 10.12 -46.46 -28.33
N ALA A 119 9.63 -45.21 -28.31
CA ALA A 119 9.29 -44.47 -29.52
C ALA A 119 10.50 -44.34 -30.46
N LYS A 120 11.67 -44.00 -29.92
CA LYS A 120 12.93 -43.94 -30.69
C LYS A 120 13.29 -45.30 -31.29
N SER A 121 13.12 -46.39 -30.56
CA SER A 121 13.38 -47.76 -31.04
C SER A 121 12.46 -48.14 -32.18
N VAL A 122 11.15 -47.88 -32.04
CA VAL A 122 10.14 -48.14 -33.08
C VAL A 122 10.47 -47.38 -34.35
N ASN A 123 10.81 -46.10 -34.26
CA ASN A 123 11.17 -45.29 -35.42
C ASN A 123 12.43 -45.82 -36.13
N LEU A 124 13.52 -46.05 -35.39
CA LEU A 124 14.78 -46.53 -35.96
C LEU A 124 14.64 -47.90 -36.65
N THR A 125 13.86 -48.80 -36.06
CA THR A 125 13.63 -50.14 -36.64
C THR A 125 12.70 -50.09 -37.85
N THR A 126 11.69 -49.22 -37.83
CA THR A 126 10.81 -48.97 -38.98
C THR A 126 11.60 -48.41 -40.16
N ASP A 127 12.44 -47.40 -39.93
CA ASP A 127 13.29 -46.80 -40.96
C ASP A 127 14.28 -47.81 -41.56
N ALA A 128 14.86 -48.67 -40.72
CA ALA A 128 15.77 -49.71 -41.17
C ALA A 128 15.08 -50.70 -42.12
N VAL A 129 13.88 -51.17 -41.76
CA VAL A 129 13.07 -52.08 -42.58
C VAL A 129 12.64 -51.41 -43.88
N MET A 130 12.22 -50.15 -43.84
CA MET A 130 11.79 -49.40 -45.02
C MET A 130 12.93 -49.23 -46.05
N ILE A 131 14.13 -48.85 -45.58
CA ILE A 131 15.27 -48.54 -46.46
C ILE A 131 15.91 -49.82 -47.01
N HIS A 132 16.13 -50.82 -46.17
CA HIS A 132 16.97 -51.98 -46.53
C HIS A 132 16.16 -53.26 -46.78
N GLY A 133 14.92 -53.33 -46.29
CA GLY A 133 14.14 -54.57 -46.26
C GLY A 133 13.85 -55.16 -47.64
N ARG A 134 13.67 -54.34 -48.68
CA ARG A 134 13.38 -54.84 -50.04
C ARG A 134 14.50 -55.72 -50.59
N TYR A 135 15.76 -55.30 -50.42
CA TYR A 135 16.91 -56.04 -50.91
C TYR A 135 17.19 -57.29 -50.09
N VAL A 136 16.98 -57.23 -48.77
CA VAL A 136 17.14 -58.37 -47.88
C VAL A 136 16.08 -59.43 -48.16
N ARG A 137 14.81 -59.02 -48.30
CA ARG A 137 13.69 -59.89 -48.70
C ARG A 137 13.96 -60.65 -50.00
N ALA A 138 14.56 -60.00 -51.00
CA ALA A 138 14.79 -60.62 -52.30
C ALA A 138 15.74 -61.83 -52.27
N VAL A 139 16.55 -61.98 -51.21
CA VAL A 139 17.62 -63.00 -51.12
C VAL A 139 17.49 -63.88 -49.86
N PHE A 140 16.95 -63.34 -48.77
CA PHE A 140 16.90 -63.97 -47.44
C PHE A 140 15.48 -63.95 -46.86
N GLU A 141 14.46 -64.23 -47.68
CA GLU A 141 13.06 -64.06 -47.25
C GLU A 141 12.66 -64.87 -46.01
N PRO A 142 13.04 -66.15 -45.84
CA PRO A 142 12.60 -66.93 -44.66
C PRO A 142 13.02 -66.28 -43.33
N GLU A 143 14.28 -65.88 -43.21
CA GLU A 143 14.81 -65.23 -42.02
C GLU A 143 14.28 -63.80 -41.88
N PHE A 144 14.18 -63.05 -42.99
CA PHE A 144 13.69 -61.68 -42.97
C PHE A 144 12.19 -61.60 -42.62
N ALA A 145 11.38 -62.53 -43.10
CA ALA A 145 9.96 -62.61 -42.75
C ALA A 145 9.76 -62.86 -41.25
N THR A 146 10.57 -63.74 -40.65
CA THR A 146 10.57 -64.00 -39.21
C THR A 146 10.95 -62.75 -38.41
N LEU A 147 12.04 -62.09 -38.80
CA LEU A 147 12.48 -60.83 -38.20
C LEU A 147 11.38 -59.75 -38.29
N GLN A 148 10.76 -59.60 -39.46
CA GLN A 148 9.71 -58.60 -39.68
C GLN A 148 8.47 -58.88 -38.82
N TYR A 149 8.08 -60.15 -38.67
CA TYR A 149 7.00 -60.56 -37.78
C TYR A 149 7.28 -60.16 -36.32
N ASN A 150 8.47 -60.48 -35.81
CA ASN A 150 8.84 -60.16 -34.43
C ASN A 150 9.03 -58.66 -34.18
N LEU A 151 9.48 -57.90 -35.18
CA LEU A 151 9.52 -56.43 -35.13
C LEU A 151 8.13 -55.81 -35.03
N ARG A 152 7.16 -56.27 -35.83
CA ARG A 152 5.77 -55.81 -35.71
C ARG A 152 5.21 -56.09 -34.32
N ARG A 153 5.46 -57.30 -33.79
CA ARG A 153 5.04 -57.64 -32.43
C ARG A 153 5.66 -56.72 -31.38
N LEU A 154 6.94 -56.37 -31.50
CA LEU A 154 7.58 -55.38 -30.62
C LEU A 154 6.91 -54.01 -30.74
N HIS A 155 6.57 -53.56 -31.95
CA HIS A 155 5.88 -52.28 -32.17
C HIS A 155 4.49 -52.27 -31.53
N ASP A 156 3.74 -53.36 -31.64
CA ASP A 156 2.42 -53.49 -31.02
C ASP A 156 2.51 -53.41 -29.49
N VAL A 157 3.45 -54.16 -28.90
CA VAL A 157 3.70 -54.12 -27.44
C VAL A 157 4.17 -52.73 -27.00
N ALA A 158 5.04 -52.07 -27.79
CA ALA A 158 5.50 -50.72 -27.50
C ALA A 158 4.34 -49.70 -27.52
N LYS A 159 3.42 -49.82 -28.47
CA LYS A 159 2.21 -48.98 -28.53
C LYS A 159 1.32 -49.20 -27.30
N MET A 160 1.05 -50.45 -26.93
CA MET A 160 0.28 -50.77 -25.71
C MET A 160 0.97 -50.24 -24.43
N THR A 161 2.31 -50.29 -24.39
CA THR A 161 3.10 -49.76 -23.27
C THR A 161 2.95 -48.24 -23.17
N ASN A 162 3.09 -47.55 -24.30
CA ASN A 162 2.94 -46.10 -24.39
C ASN A 162 1.55 -45.66 -23.90
N GLU A 163 0.47 -46.33 -24.34
CA GLU A 163 -0.90 -46.05 -23.90
C GLU A 163 -1.06 -46.20 -22.37
N LYS A 164 -0.55 -47.28 -21.79
CA LYS A 164 -0.57 -47.51 -20.34
C LYS A 164 0.23 -46.46 -19.56
N ILE A 165 1.43 -46.14 -20.03
CA ILE A 165 2.30 -45.11 -19.42
C ILE A 165 1.62 -43.74 -19.45
N ASN A 166 1.08 -43.33 -20.61
CA ASN A 166 0.42 -42.04 -20.73
C ASN A 166 -0.84 -41.94 -19.87
N ALA A 167 -1.62 -43.02 -19.76
CA ALA A 167 -2.77 -43.05 -18.86
C ALA A 167 -2.35 -42.82 -17.40
N ALA A 168 -1.26 -43.45 -16.95
CA ALA A 168 -0.71 -43.24 -15.62
C ALA A 168 -0.19 -41.82 -15.41
N ILE A 169 0.57 -41.28 -16.37
CA ILE A 169 1.09 -39.91 -16.33
C ILE A 169 -0.07 -38.90 -16.21
N ASN A 170 -1.10 -39.05 -17.04
CA ASN A 170 -2.24 -38.13 -17.06
C ASN A 170 -2.99 -38.09 -15.71
N LYS A 171 -3.20 -39.26 -15.08
CA LYS A 171 -3.77 -39.31 -13.73
C LYS A 171 -2.89 -38.58 -12.71
N MET A 172 -1.59 -38.83 -12.75
CA MET A 172 -0.65 -38.24 -11.81
C MET A 172 -0.52 -36.72 -11.97
N VAL A 173 -0.61 -36.21 -13.20
CA VAL A 173 -0.67 -34.76 -13.49
C VAL A 173 -1.91 -34.12 -12.84
N ARG A 174 -3.07 -34.77 -12.90
CA ARG A 174 -4.30 -34.28 -12.24
C ARG A 174 -4.14 -34.23 -10.72
N LEU A 175 -3.58 -35.28 -10.11
CA LEU A 175 -3.30 -35.31 -8.67
C LEU A 175 -2.28 -34.25 -8.24
N ASN A 176 -1.25 -33.99 -9.06
CA ASN A 176 -0.28 -32.94 -8.80
C ASN A 176 -0.90 -31.54 -8.91
N SER A 177 -1.77 -31.32 -9.90
CA SER A 177 -2.52 -30.07 -10.04
C SER A 177 -3.41 -29.83 -8.81
N LEU A 178 -4.17 -30.84 -8.36
CA LEU A 178 -4.97 -30.72 -7.15
C LEU A 178 -4.12 -30.41 -5.91
N SER A 179 -3.00 -31.10 -5.72
CA SER A 179 -2.06 -30.85 -4.62
C SER A 179 -1.51 -29.42 -4.64
N SER A 180 -1.19 -28.88 -5.82
CA SER A 180 -0.76 -27.50 -6.01
C SER A 180 -1.85 -26.48 -5.65
N GLU A 181 -3.09 -26.72 -6.08
CA GLU A 181 -4.21 -25.85 -5.75
C GLU A 181 -4.47 -25.81 -4.24
N ILE A 182 -4.44 -26.98 -3.58
CA ILE A 182 -4.56 -27.09 -2.11
C ILE A 182 -3.47 -26.27 -1.43
N ASN A 183 -2.20 -26.43 -1.82
CA ASN A 183 -1.09 -25.67 -1.24
C ASN A 183 -1.26 -24.16 -1.41
N SER A 184 -1.74 -23.73 -2.59
CA SER A 184 -2.00 -22.32 -2.83
C SER A 184 -3.12 -21.77 -1.95
N LEU A 185 -4.21 -22.53 -1.74
CA LEU A 185 -5.27 -22.15 -0.82
C LEU A 185 -4.78 -22.11 0.63
N THR A 186 -3.95 -23.08 1.06
CA THR A 186 -3.31 -23.07 2.39
C THR A 186 -2.48 -21.80 2.62
N ASN A 187 -1.72 -21.39 1.61
CA ASN A 187 -0.95 -20.14 1.68
C ASN A 187 -1.87 -18.91 1.81
N MET A 188 -2.98 -18.86 1.06
CA MET A 188 -3.97 -17.78 1.18
C MET A 188 -4.61 -17.73 2.58
N VAL A 189 -4.99 -18.87 3.15
CA VAL A 189 -5.50 -18.96 4.53
C VAL A 189 -4.49 -18.35 5.50
N SER A 190 -3.23 -18.75 5.44
CA SER A 190 -2.18 -18.21 6.33
C SER A 190 -1.93 -16.71 6.16
N SER A 191 -2.05 -16.18 4.95
CA SER A 191 -1.95 -14.75 4.66
C SER A 191 -3.17 -13.99 5.22
N SER A 192 -4.37 -14.56 5.11
CA SER A 192 -5.59 -13.97 5.67
C SER A 192 -5.52 -13.85 7.19
N GLU A 193 -4.97 -14.85 7.87
CA GLU A 193 -4.75 -14.83 9.32
C GLU A 193 -3.78 -13.73 9.73
N LYS A 194 -2.65 -13.59 9.01
CA LYS A 194 -1.68 -12.51 9.26
C LYS A 194 -2.30 -11.11 9.09
N ILE A 195 -3.14 -10.93 8.07
CA ILE A 195 -3.86 -9.67 7.86
C ILE A 195 -4.83 -9.40 9.03
N ARG A 196 -5.57 -10.42 9.48
CA ARG A 196 -6.47 -10.29 10.64
C ARG A 196 -5.72 -9.91 11.91
N ASP A 197 -4.57 -10.53 12.17
CA ASP A 197 -3.71 -10.21 13.31
C ASP A 197 -3.19 -8.77 13.25
N GLU A 198 -2.80 -8.30 12.07
CA GLU A 198 -2.34 -6.93 11.86
C GLU A 198 -3.47 -5.91 12.07
N VAL A 199 -4.66 -6.20 11.56
CA VAL A 199 -5.87 -5.39 11.83
C VAL A 199 -6.14 -5.29 13.32
N GLU A 200 -6.02 -6.39 14.07
CA GLU A 200 -6.28 -6.37 15.51
C GLU A 200 -5.21 -5.56 16.27
N LYS A 201 -3.93 -5.69 15.90
CA LYS A 201 -2.85 -4.85 16.45
C LYS A 201 -3.11 -3.37 16.21
N LEU A 202 -3.54 -3.00 15.01
CA LEU A 202 -3.86 -1.61 14.66
C LEU A 202 -5.09 -1.10 15.41
N LYS A 203 -6.13 -1.92 15.64
CA LYS A 203 -7.27 -1.52 16.50
C LYS A 203 -6.83 -1.23 17.93
N VAL A 204 -5.96 -2.07 18.50
CA VAL A 204 -5.42 -1.84 19.84
C VAL A 204 -4.62 -0.53 19.87
N LEU A 205 -3.82 -0.25 18.84
CA LEU A 205 -3.09 1.00 18.71
C LEU A 205 -4.04 2.21 18.60
N ALA A 206 -5.07 2.12 17.75
CA ALA A 206 -6.07 3.18 17.59
C ALA A 206 -6.74 3.51 18.93
N LYS A 207 -7.14 2.49 19.70
CA LYS A 207 -7.74 2.66 21.02
C LYS A 207 -6.78 3.34 22.02
N LYS A 208 -5.48 3.01 21.97
CA LYS A 208 -4.46 3.68 22.79
C LYS A 208 -4.33 5.16 22.44
N ILE A 209 -4.32 5.50 21.15
CA ILE A 209 -4.25 6.89 20.68
C ILE A 209 -5.52 7.65 21.06
N GLU A 210 -6.70 7.04 20.90
CA GLU A 210 -7.99 7.64 21.30
C GLU A 210 -8.02 7.97 22.79
N ASN A 211 -7.60 7.04 23.66
CA ASN A 211 -7.50 7.30 25.10
C ASN A 211 -6.51 8.44 25.40
N HIS A 212 -5.36 8.46 24.73
CA HIS A 212 -4.36 9.50 24.93
C HIS A 212 -4.87 10.90 24.52
N VAL A 213 -5.56 10.99 23.38
CA VAL A 213 -6.22 12.23 22.94
C VAL A 213 -7.27 12.69 23.95
N GLU A 214 -8.04 11.77 24.51
CA GLU A 214 -9.05 12.08 25.51
C GLU A 214 -8.43 12.59 26.82
N ASP A 215 -7.33 11.98 27.27
CA ASP A 215 -6.58 12.44 28.44
C ASP A 215 -5.98 13.84 28.21
N GLU A 216 -5.42 14.12 27.03
CA GLU A 216 -4.90 15.45 26.67
C GLU A 216 -6.01 16.50 26.59
N LYS A 217 -7.18 16.16 26.04
CA LYS A 217 -8.34 17.06 26.06
C LYS A 217 -8.78 17.39 27.48
N ARG A 218 -8.87 16.40 28.37
CA ARG A 218 -9.21 16.63 29.78
C ARG A 218 -8.20 17.54 30.47
N LYS A 219 -6.90 17.36 30.20
CA LYS A 219 -5.84 18.26 30.69
C LYS A 219 -6.02 19.68 30.15
N LEU A 220 -6.32 19.82 28.86
CA LEU A 220 -6.57 21.11 28.23
C LEU A 220 -7.79 21.80 28.84
N GLU A 221 -8.90 21.08 29.03
CA GLU A 221 -10.12 21.56 29.67
C GLU A 221 -9.84 22.04 31.10
N HIS A 222 -9.07 21.27 31.88
CA HIS A 222 -8.68 21.65 33.24
C HIS A 222 -7.81 22.92 33.24
N LEU A 223 -6.85 23.04 32.33
CA LEU A 223 -6.01 24.24 32.22
C LEU A 223 -6.82 25.48 31.83
N VAL A 224 -7.74 25.35 30.88
CA VAL A 224 -8.62 26.45 30.45
C VAL A 224 -9.62 26.84 31.53
N ALA A 225 -10.11 25.88 32.31
CA ALA A 225 -11.02 26.16 33.43
C ALA A 225 -10.30 26.75 34.66
N GLY A 226 -8.99 26.55 34.75
CA GLY A 226 -8.13 26.95 35.87
C GLY A 226 -8.11 28.46 36.10
N GLU A 227 -7.95 28.85 37.37
CA GLU A 227 -7.87 30.26 37.76
C GLU A 227 -6.68 30.96 37.11
N GLU A 228 -5.56 30.27 36.90
CA GLU A 228 -4.39 30.87 36.30
C GLU A 228 -4.63 31.32 34.85
N PHE A 229 -5.33 30.51 34.05
CA PHE A 229 -5.71 30.89 32.69
C PHE A 229 -6.72 32.05 32.69
N LYS A 230 -7.71 32.02 33.58
CA LYS A 230 -8.67 33.14 33.72
C LYS A 230 -7.95 34.43 34.08
N ARG A 231 -7.04 34.41 35.05
CA ARG A 231 -6.21 35.57 35.42
C ARG A 231 -5.40 36.08 34.24
N ALA A 232 -4.75 35.19 33.48
CA ALA A 232 -3.98 35.56 32.30
C ALA A 232 -4.88 36.19 31.20
N SER A 233 -6.04 35.59 30.94
CA SER A 233 -7.03 36.09 29.97
C SER A 233 -7.60 37.46 30.38
N ASP A 234 -7.98 37.62 31.65
CA ASP A 234 -8.51 38.88 32.17
C ASP A 234 -7.44 39.98 32.14
N ALA A 235 -6.19 39.65 32.48
CA ALA A 235 -5.08 40.58 32.39
C ALA A 235 -4.82 41.04 30.95
N GLU A 236 -4.94 40.14 29.97
CA GLU A 236 -4.77 40.49 28.56
C GLU A 236 -5.92 41.38 28.05
N GLN A 237 -7.17 41.06 28.37
CA GLN A 237 -8.30 41.93 28.07
C GLN A 237 -8.16 43.31 28.69
N GLU A 238 -7.67 43.39 29.93
CA GLU A 238 -7.47 44.68 30.60
C GLU A 238 -6.31 45.47 29.98
N ARG A 239 -5.26 44.81 29.49
CA ARG A 239 -4.21 45.48 28.71
C ARG A 239 -4.75 46.08 27.42
N GLU A 240 -5.60 45.34 26.70
CA GLU A 240 -6.22 45.82 25.47
C GLU A 240 -7.12 47.05 25.73
N ARG A 241 -7.89 47.02 26.83
CA ARG A 241 -8.69 48.17 27.28
C ARG A 241 -7.82 49.37 27.63
N VAL A 242 -6.78 49.19 28.44
CA VAL A 242 -5.86 50.27 28.83
C VAL A 242 -5.14 50.85 27.62
N GLY A 243 -4.70 50.00 26.68
CA GLY A 243 -4.10 50.43 25.42
C GLY A 243 -5.07 51.27 24.58
N SER A 244 -6.33 50.84 24.49
CA SER A 244 -7.39 51.60 23.81
C SER A 244 -7.69 52.94 24.50
N GLU A 245 -7.67 52.97 25.84
CA GLU A 245 -7.83 54.22 26.59
C GLU A 245 -6.68 55.20 26.35
N ILE A 246 -5.44 54.72 26.30
CA ILE A 246 -4.27 55.56 25.98
C ILE A 246 -4.42 56.15 24.57
N ALA A 247 -4.76 55.33 23.57
CA ALA A 247 -5.00 55.81 22.21
C ALA A 247 -6.12 56.87 22.14
N ASN A 248 -7.20 56.66 22.90
CA ASN A 248 -8.30 57.63 22.99
C ASN A 248 -7.86 58.95 23.64
N LEU A 249 -6.95 58.92 24.63
CA LEU A 249 -6.39 60.13 25.22
C LEU A 249 -5.50 60.88 24.24
N GLU A 250 -4.65 60.18 23.50
CA GLU A 250 -3.82 60.79 22.45
C GLU A 250 -4.68 61.47 21.39
N GLU A 251 -5.79 60.86 21.02
CA GLU A 251 -6.76 61.42 20.08
C GLU A 251 -7.52 62.61 20.69
N ALA A 252 -7.88 62.56 21.98
CA ALA A 252 -8.47 63.69 22.68
C ALA A 252 -7.56 64.92 22.70
N VAL A 253 -6.24 64.72 22.92
CA VAL A 253 -5.26 65.80 22.85
C VAL A 253 -5.18 66.40 21.44
N LYS A 254 -5.12 65.56 20.40
CA LYS A 254 -5.14 66.05 19.00
C LYS A 254 -6.38 66.88 18.70
N ASN A 255 -7.55 66.39 19.11
CA ASN A 255 -8.81 67.08 18.92
C ASN A 255 -8.84 68.44 19.65
N MET A 256 -8.33 68.51 20.88
CA MET A 256 -8.22 69.77 21.61
C MET A 256 -7.29 70.78 20.93
N PHE A 257 -6.18 70.30 20.37
CA PHE A 257 -5.27 71.17 19.63
C PHE A 257 -5.82 71.59 18.27
N SER A 258 -6.70 70.80 17.65
CA SER A 258 -7.34 71.17 16.37
C SER A 258 -8.09 72.52 16.44
N ASP A 259 -8.76 72.80 17.56
CA ASP A 259 -9.50 74.05 17.80
C ASP A 259 -8.59 75.29 17.85
N VAL A 260 -7.36 75.12 18.33
CA VAL A 260 -6.38 76.20 18.51
C VAL A 260 -5.31 76.23 17.42
N ASN A 261 -5.19 75.16 16.62
CA ASN A 261 -4.14 74.96 15.62
C ASN A 261 -4.03 76.12 14.62
N ARG A 262 -5.17 76.63 14.15
CA ARG A 262 -5.16 77.78 13.22
C ARG A 262 -4.61 79.07 13.85
N GLY A 263 -4.76 79.24 15.17
CA GLY A 263 -4.13 80.34 15.90
C GLY A 263 -2.62 80.13 16.04
N LEU A 264 -2.21 78.91 16.37
CA LEU A 264 -0.80 78.51 16.48
C LEU A 264 -0.05 78.61 15.15
N ARG A 265 -0.61 78.12 14.03
CA ARG A 265 -0.02 78.25 12.68
C ARG A 265 0.10 79.70 12.22
N LYS A 266 -0.85 80.58 12.59
CA LYS A 266 -0.74 82.02 12.30
C LYS A 266 0.37 82.66 13.11
N PHE A 267 0.52 82.26 14.37
CA PHE A 267 1.64 82.69 15.21
C PHE A 267 2.99 82.21 14.66
N GLU A 268 3.07 80.94 14.25
CA GLU A 268 4.23 80.35 13.55
C GLU A 268 4.60 81.17 12.30
N ASN A 269 3.64 81.49 11.43
CA ASN A 269 3.88 82.32 10.24
C ASN A 269 4.41 83.73 10.58
N LEU A 270 3.97 84.34 11.69
CA LEU A 270 4.47 85.65 12.14
C LEU A 270 5.91 85.57 12.66
N LEU A 271 6.28 84.45 13.28
CA LEU A 271 7.65 84.16 13.70
C LEU A 271 8.55 83.88 12.48
N SER A 272 8.10 83.05 11.53
CA SER A 272 8.85 82.73 10.31
C SER A 272 9.04 83.92 9.37
N SER A 273 8.13 84.91 9.39
CA SER A 273 8.24 86.15 8.62
C SER A 273 9.05 87.26 9.32
N GLY A 274 9.63 86.97 10.50
CA GLY A 274 10.47 87.90 11.26
C GLY A 274 9.71 89.06 11.92
N LYS A 275 8.37 89.01 11.96
CA LYS A 275 7.52 90.06 12.57
C LYS A 275 7.45 89.94 14.10
N LEU A 276 7.78 88.77 14.64
CA LEU A 276 7.88 88.48 16.06
C LEU A 276 9.19 87.70 16.31
N CYS A 277 9.90 88.02 17.39
CA CYS A 277 11.08 87.26 17.82
C CYS A 277 10.69 86.37 19.00
N THR A 278 11.02 85.07 18.93
CA THR A 278 10.87 84.14 20.05
C THR A 278 12.10 83.24 20.18
N ASP A 279 12.27 82.60 21.33
CA ASP A 279 13.41 81.71 21.58
C ASP A 279 13.27 80.35 20.84
N ARG A 280 14.41 79.66 20.67
CA ARG A 280 14.46 78.39 19.93
C ARG A 280 13.67 77.27 20.61
N GLU A 281 13.48 77.34 21.92
CA GLU A 281 12.77 76.32 22.71
C GLU A 281 11.26 76.43 22.53
N LYS A 282 10.71 77.63 22.53
CA LYS A 282 9.30 77.92 22.22
C LYS A 282 8.94 77.53 20.79
N MET A 283 9.83 77.73 19.82
CA MET A 283 9.62 77.26 18.45
C MET A 283 9.48 75.74 18.38
N LYS A 284 10.32 74.99 19.10
CA LYS A 284 10.20 73.52 19.17
C LYS A 284 8.89 73.08 19.81
N ILE A 285 8.47 73.74 20.88
CA ILE A 285 7.20 73.43 21.55
C ILE A 285 6.00 73.78 20.66
N LEU A 286 6.07 74.88 19.90
CA LEU A 286 5.06 75.26 18.93
C LEU A 286 4.91 74.22 17.81
N GLU A 287 6.03 73.73 17.28
CA GLU A 287 6.04 72.67 16.27
C GLU A 287 5.38 71.38 16.79
N VAL A 288 5.68 70.98 18.02
CA VAL A 288 5.04 69.84 18.69
C VAL A 288 3.54 70.06 18.83
N CYS A 289 3.09 71.25 19.23
CA CYS A 289 1.66 71.59 19.35
C CYS A 289 0.90 71.50 18.01
N ILE A 290 1.57 71.77 16.89
CA ILE A 290 0.96 71.83 15.57
C ILE A 290 0.94 70.45 14.89
N ASN A 291 2.03 69.71 15.03
CA ASN A 291 2.26 68.47 14.28
C ASN A 291 1.93 67.21 15.11
N ASN A 292 2.36 67.14 16.37
CA ASN A 292 2.18 65.97 17.24
C ASN A 292 1.78 66.37 18.68
N PRO A 293 0.58 66.93 18.89
CA PRO A 293 0.21 67.55 20.16
C PRO A 293 0.15 66.57 21.35
N HIS A 294 -0.02 65.27 21.11
CA HIS A 294 0.00 64.25 22.16
C HIS A 294 1.38 64.12 22.84
N GLU A 295 2.49 64.43 22.15
CA GLU A 295 3.85 64.39 22.72
C GLU A 295 4.09 65.45 23.80
N ILE A 296 3.18 66.41 23.94
CA ILE A 296 3.19 67.40 25.03
C ILE A 296 3.03 66.70 26.38
N LEU A 297 2.26 65.60 26.42
CA LEU A 297 2.07 64.80 27.64
C LEU A 297 3.28 63.94 28.00
N SER A 298 4.39 64.00 27.24
CA SER A 298 5.58 63.21 27.53
C SER A 298 6.41 63.72 28.71
N SER A 299 6.28 65.01 29.10
CA SER A 299 6.93 65.55 30.29
C SER A 299 6.23 66.80 30.83
N ASP A 300 6.33 67.00 32.13
CA ASP A 300 5.78 68.17 32.84
C ASP A 300 6.40 69.48 32.34
N GLU A 301 7.67 69.43 31.93
CA GLU A 301 8.39 70.54 31.30
C GLU A 301 7.74 70.95 29.98
N LYS A 302 7.32 69.99 29.13
CA LYS A 302 6.66 70.28 27.86
C LYS A 302 5.27 70.88 28.07
N ILE A 303 4.52 70.41 29.07
CA ILE A 303 3.22 71.00 29.44
C ILE A 303 3.40 72.44 29.92
N SER A 304 4.36 72.67 30.81
CA SER A 304 4.69 74.00 31.34
C SER A 304 5.17 74.97 30.25
N ALA A 305 5.97 74.48 29.30
CA ALA A 305 6.42 75.28 28.16
C ALA A 305 5.26 75.58 27.18
N THR A 306 4.35 74.61 26.99
CA THR A 306 3.14 74.79 26.19
C THR A 306 2.20 75.82 26.82
N GLU A 307 2.04 75.80 28.14
CA GLU A 307 1.23 76.79 28.87
C GLU A 307 1.79 78.21 28.69
N LYS A 308 3.10 78.39 28.85
CA LYS A 308 3.77 79.68 28.60
C LYS A 308 3.58 80.16 27.17
N LEU A 309 3.72 79.25 26.19
CA LEU A 309 3.49 79.53 24.78
C LEU A 309 2.03 79.94 24.52
N LEU A 310 1.06 79.20 25.06
CA LEU A 310 -0.37 79.51 24.90
C LEU A 310 -0.74 80.85 25.54
N HIS A 311 -0.16 81.19 26.69
CA HIS A 311 -0.35 82.49 27.33
C HIS A 311 0.19 83.64 26.47
N GLU A 312 1.36 83.46 25.87
CA GLU A 312 1.96 84.41 24.94
C GLU A 312 1.11 84.59 23.68
N VAL A 313 0.67 83.50 23.06
CA VAL A 313 -0.23 83.53 21.89
C VAL A 313 -1.57 84.19 22.23
N THR A 314 -2.11 83.95 23.42
CA THR A 314 -3.34 84.57 23.93
C THR A 314 -3.17 86.09 24.06
N LYS A 315 -2.04 86.56 24.60
CA LYS A 315 -1.71 88.00 24.70
C LYS A 315 -1.62 88.65 23.32
N PHE A 316 -0.96 88.02 22.35
CA PHE A 316 -0.87 88.53 20.97
C PHE A 316 -2.23 88.56 20.23
N LEU A 317 -3.15 87.63 20.56
CA LEU A 317 -4.52 87.63 20.04
C LEU A 317 -5.38 88.76 20.65
N GLU A 318 -5.18 89.08 21.92
CA GLU A 318 -5.86 90.17 22.62
C GLU A 318 -5.39 91.54 22.14
N GLU A 319 -4.08 91.71 21.92
CA GLU A 319 -3.45 92.91 21.38
C GLU A 319 -3.76 93.15 19.88
N GLY A 320 -4.49 92.22 19.23
CA GLY A 320 -4.87 92.35 17.81
C GLY A 320 -3.71 92.12 16.83
N LYS A 321 -2.54 91.69 17.31
CA LYS A 321 -1.34 91.41 16.50
C LYS A 321 -1.48 90.13 15.68
N ILE A 322 -2.43 89.25 16.03
CA ILE A 322 -2.83 88.09 15.23
C ILE A 322 -4.24 88.32 14.68
N GLU A 323 -4.35 88.55 13.38
CA GLU A 323 -5.63 88.82 12.72
C GLU A 323 -6.54 87.59 12.71
N ILE A 324 -7.60 87.61 13.53
CA ILE A 324 -8.68 86.61 13.55
C ILE A 324 -10.03 87.34 13.64
N GLU A 325 -11.03 86.90 12.87
CA GLU A 325 -12.42 87.39 12.96
C GLU A 325 -12.91 87.47 14.42
N ASP A 326 -13.46 88.61 14.83
CA ASP A 326 -13.77 88.92 16.23
C ASP A 326 -14.72 87.92 16.90
N ARG A 327 -15.68 87.36 16.14
CA ARG A 327 -16.60 86.32 16.61
C ARG A 327 -15.90 84.98 16.92
N LYS A 328 -14.81 84.67 16.19
CA LYS A 328 -13.98 83.46 16.40
C LYS A 328 -12.86 83.70 17.43
N ARG A 329 -12.47 84.97 17.65
CA ARG A 329 -11.43 85.37 18.60
C ARG A 329 -11.79 84.99 20.04
N ARG A 330 -13.01 85.29 20.49
CA ARG A 330 -13.48 84.95 21.86
C ARG A 330 -13.46 83.44 22.14
N LYS A 331 -14.01 82.63 21.23
CA LYS A 331 -14.04 81.16 21.37
C LYS A 331 -12.64 80.55 21.41
N LYS A 332 -11.70 81.07 20.61
CA LYS A 332 -10.30 80.61 20.59
C LYS A 332 -9.51 81.01 21.83
N LEU A 333 -9.69 82.24 22.33
CA LEU A 333 -9.09 82.69 23.58
C LEU A 333 -9.58 81.83 24.75
N GLU A 334 -10.87 81.49 24.77
CA GLU A 334 -11.44 80.59 25.77
C GLU A 334 -10.85 79.17 25.67
N SER A 335 -10.75 78.60 24.46
CA SER A 335 -10.11 77.30 24.25
C SER A 335 -8.63 77.30 24.65
N MET A 336 -7.86 78.34 24.30
CA MET A 336 -6.43 78.46 24.65
C MET A 336 -6.21 78.65 26.16
N ARG A 337 -7.10 79.36 26.85
CA ARG A 337 -7.03 79.55 28.32
C ARG A 337 -7.41 78.28 29.09
N LYS A 338 -8.33 77.45 28.57
CA LYS A 338 -8.76 76.18 29.20
C LYS A 338 -7.83 75.01 28.87
N LEU A 339 -7.00 75.13 27.84
CA LEU A 339 -6.15 74.06 27.31
C LEU A 339 -5.07 73.61 28.32
N PRO A 340 -4.31 74.49 29.01
CA PRO A 340 -3.31 74.08 29.99
C PRO A 340 -3.86 73.21 31.13
N THR A 341 -4.99 73.60 31.71
CA THR A 341 -5.64 72.85 32.80
C THR A 341 -6.04 71.44 32.36
N LYS A 342 -6.65 71.33 31.17
CA LYS A 342 -7.04 70.04 30.61
C LYS A 342 -5.84 69.17 30.21
N LEU A 343 -4.72 69.76 29.82
CA LEU A 343 -3.49 69.01 29.54
C LEU A 343 -2.91 68.37 30.79
N TRP A 344 -2.93 69.07 31.92
CA TRP A 344 -2.56 68.50 33.22
C TRP A 344 -3.50 67.35 33.65
N GLU A 345 -4.81 67.49 33.43
CA GLU A 345 -5.78 66.41 33.69
C GLU A 345 -5.51 65.16 32.82
N LEU A 346 -5.25 65.35 31.52
CA LEU A 346 -4.95 64.26 30.59
C LEU A 346 -3.59 63.62 30.88
N LYS A 347 -2.59 64.41 31.30
CA LYS A 347 -1.27 63.90 31.74
C LYS A 347 -1.40 62.97 32.93
N HIS A 348 -2.09 63.43 33.98
CA HIS A 348 -2.29 62.62 35.18
C HIS A 348 -3.00 61.31 34.84
N ARG A 349 -4.04 61.36 33.99
CA ARG A 349 -4.73 60.14 33.54
C ARG A 349 -3.82 59.23 32.70
N LEU A 350 -2.99 59.79 31.83
CA LEU A 350 -2.03 59.03 31.03
C LEU A 350 -0.98 58.32 31.89
N ASP A 351 -0.47 58.98 32.93
CA ASP A 351 0.51 58.40 33.85
C ASP A 351 -0.11 57.22 34.61
N VAL A 352 -1.32 57.39 35.15
CA VAL A 352 -2.06 56.31 35.83
C VAL A 352 -2.27 55.11 34.90
N LEU A 353 -2.65 55.34 33.64
CA LEU A 353 -2.83 54.27 32.66
C LEU A 353 -1.52 53.59 32.27
N LYS A 354 -0.41 54.34 32.13
CA LYS A 354 0.92 53.79 31.85
C LYS A 354 1.44 52.94 33.02
N ASP A 355 1.26 53.38 34.25
CA ASP A 355 1.62 52.61 35.44
C ASP A 355 0.75 51.35 35.57
N ARG A 356 -0.54 51.46 35.26
CA ARG A 356 -1.45 50.31 35.19
C ARG A 356 -1.04 49.32 34.10
N LEU A 357 -0.63 49.79 32.93
CA LEU A 357 -0.13 48.93 31.85
C LEU A 357 1.16 48.21 32.26
N LYS A 358 2.08 48.92 32.92
CA LYS A 358 3.35 48.37 33.40
C LYS A 358 3.15 47.29 34.46
N THR A 359 2.23 47.50 35.40
CA THR A 359 1.88 46.48 36.40
C THR A 359 1.22 45.26 35.76
N LEU A 360 0.34 45.45 34.78
CA LEU A 360 -0.24 44.34 34.02
C LEU A 360 0.83 43.57 33.24
N GLN A 361 1.82 44.22 32.64
CA GLN A 361 2.90 43.56 31.87
C GLN A 361 3.81 42.66 32.72
N LEU A 362 4.08 43.02 33.97
CA LEU A 362 4.89 42.23 34.89
C LEU A 362 4.23 40.90 35.28
N ASN A 363 2.90 40.81 35.19
CA ASN A 363 2.11 39.63 35.54
C ASN A 363 1.83 38.71 34.32
N LYS A 364 2.69 38.71 33.29
CA LYS A 364 2.47 37.87 32.09
C LYS A 364 2.90 36.41 32.35
N ASP A 365 1.95 35.54 32.64
CA ASP A 365 2.17 34.10 32.77
C ASP A 365 2.28 33.40 31.40
N HIS A 366 3.41 33.60 30.70
CA HIS A 366 3.73 32.92 29.42
C HIS A 366 3.71 31.39 29.51
N SER A 367 3.86 30.82 30.72
CA SER A 367 3.91 29.38 30.94
C SER A 367 2.63 28.66 30.53
N ILE A 368 1.45 29.23 30.83
CA ILE A 368 0.16 28.59 30.61
C ILE A 368 -0.24 28.63 29.13
N GLU A 369 0.04 29.74 28.44
CA GLU A 369 -0.18 29.87 27.00
C GLU A 369 0.65 28.85 26.21
N LEU A 370 1.91 28.65 26.62
CA LEU A 370 2.79 27.63 26.03
C LEU A 370 2.28 26.21 26.28
N GLN A 371 1.77 25.92 27.49
CA GLN A 371 1.19 24.61 27.79
C GLN A 371 -0.09 24.34 26.98
N ILE A 372 -0.99 25.32 26.86
CA ILE A 372 -2.23 25.20 26.08
C ILE A 372 -1.93 25.00 24.59
N SER A 373 -1.02 25.81 24.03
CA SER A 373 -0.63 25.66 22.63
C SER A 373 0.06 24.32 22.37
N GLY A 374 0.94 23.87 23.27
CA GLY A 374 1.58 22.55 23.22
C GLY A 374 0.57 21.40 23.26
N LEU A 375 -0.41 21.43 24.16
CA LEU A 375 -1.47 20.41 24.23
C LEU A 375 -2.36 20.42 22.98
N LYS A 376 -2.73 21.59 22.47
CA LYS A 376 -3.50 21.69 21.22
C LYS A 376 -2.76 21.10 20.04
N GLN A 377 -1.45 21.37 19.94
CA GLN A 377 -0.61 20.79 18.90
C GLN A 377 -0.51 19.27 19.05
N SER A 378 -0.23 18.76 20.26
CA SER A 378 -0.17 17.32 20.52
C SER A 378 -1.48 16.61 20.16
N ILE A 379 -2.63 17.16 20.58
CA ILE A 379 -3.96 16.62 20.22
C ILE A 379 -4.14 16.56 18.70
N ALA A 380 -3.73 17.61 17.96
CA ALA A 380 -3.84 17.64 16.51
C ALA A 380 -2.94 16.59 15.85
N GLU A 381 -1.71 16.44 16.32
CA GLU A 381 -0.76 15.41 15.84
C GLU A 381 -1.28 13.99 16.11
N GLN A 382 -1.82 13.74 17.31
CA GLN A 382 -2.36 12.43 17.68
C GLN A 382 -3.64 12.10 16.90
N LYS A 383 -4.51 13.08 16.64
CA LYS A 383 -5.67 12.89 15.75
C LYS A 383 -5.25 12.53 14.33
N SER A 384 -4.25 13.21 13.78
CA SER A 384 -3.69 12.88 12.46
C SER A 384 -3.15 11.43 12.42
N LYS A 385 -2.41 11.00 13.45
CA LYS A 385 -1.95 9.61 13.59
C LYS A 385 -3.11 8.62 13.69
N LEU A 386 -4.16 8.95 14.43
CA LEU A 386 -5.36 8.13 14.54
C LEU A 386 -6.04 7.93 13.19
N ASP A 387 -6.18 8.99 12.39
CA ASP A 387 -6.78 8.93 11.06
C ASP A 387 -5.95 8.08 10.10
N GLN A 388 -4.62 8.17 10.17
CA GLN A 388 -3.72 7.29 9.42
C GLN A 388 -3.92 5.82 9.80
N VAL A 389 -3.95 5.50 11.10
CA VAL A 389 -4.17 4.12 11.58
C VAL A 389 -5.54 3.59 11.15
N LYS A 390 -6.59 4.42 11.22
CA LYS A 390 -7.95 4.06 10.76
C LYS A 390 -7.97 3.75 9.26
N THR A 391 -7.30 4.59 8.47
CA THR A 391 -7.15 4.37 7.03
C THR A 391 -6.44 3.04 6.73
N SER A 392 -5.33 2.75 7.43
CA SER A 392 -4.62 1.47 7.28
C SER A 392 -5.47 0.26 7.66
N ILE A 393 -6.30 0.36 8.71
CA ILE A 393 -7.25 -0.70 9.08
C ILE A 393 -8.26 -0.93 7.96
N GLU A 394 -8.81 0.13 7.35
CA GLU A 394 -9.77 0.01 6.25
C GLU A 394 -9.14 -0.62 5.00
N GLU A 395 -7.92 -0.23 4.65
CA GLU A 395 -7.18 -0.81 3.54
C GLU A 395 -6.92 -2.31 3.75
N LEU A 396 -6.49 -2.70 4.95
CA LEU A 396 -6.26 -4.11 5.28
C LEU A 396 -7.56 -4.92 5.29
N LYS A 397 -8.68 -4.34 5.74
CA LYS A 397 -10.00 -4.99 5.65
C LYS A 397 -10.43 -5.20 4.20
N ARG A 398 -10.25 -4.21 3.32
CA ARG A 398 -10.53 -4.37 1.89
C ARG A 398 -9.67 -5.46 1.26
N LYS A 399 -8.37 -5.52 1.60
CA LYS A 399 -7.48 -6.60 1.16
C LYS A 399 -7.96 -7.96 1.66
N LEU A 400 -8.39 -8.05 2.92
CA LEU A 400 -8.94 -9.28 3.50
C LEU A 400 -10.19 -9.74 2.75
N GLU A 401 -11.13 -8.84 2.44
CA GLU A 401 -12.34 -9.17 1.67
C GLU A 401 -12.02 -9.71 0.27
N ILE A 402 -11.01 -9.14 -0.41
CA ILE A 402 -10.55 -9.64 -1.72
C ILE A 402 -9.99 -11.05 -1.58
N VAL A 403 -9.09 -11.27 -0.62
CA VAL A 403 -8.48 -12.58 -0.36
C VAL A 403 -9.55 -13.61 0.00
N GLU A 404 -10.54 -13.26 0.82
CA GLU A 404 -11.63 -14.16 1.21
C GLU A 404 -12.49 -14.58 0.00
N LYS A 405 -12.79 -13.66 -0.92
CA LYS A 405 -13.49 -13.99 -2.17
C LYS A 405 -12.67 -14.92 -3.06
N GLU A 406 -11.39 -14.61 -3.27
CA GLU A 406 -10.49 -15.46 -4.04
C GLU A 406 -10.36 -16.86 -3.40
N MET A 407 -10.34 -16.93 -2.06
CA MET A 407 -10.33 -18.20 -1.32
C MET A 407 -11.61 -19.00 -1.53
N GLU A 408 -12.79 -18.35 -1.57
CA GLU A 408 -14.06 -19.03 -1.85
C GLU A 408 -14.12 -19.61 -3.27
N GLU A 409 -13.71 -18.84 -4.28
CA GLU A 409 -13.63 -19.30 -5.67
C GLU A 409 -12.65 -20.47 -5.79
N LYS A 410 -11.49 -20.34 -5.15
CA LYS A 410 -10.46 -21.37 -5.16
C LYS A 410 -10.89 -22.63 -4.44
N ARG A 411 -11.60 -22.48 -3.32
CA ARG A 411 -12.20 -23.60 -2.59
C ARG A 411 -13.19 -24.36 -3.48
N ALA A 412 -14.10 -23.66 -4.15
CA ALA A 412 -15.08 -24.30 -5.04
C ALA A 412 -14.40 -25.06 -6.20
N ASN A 413 -13.33 -24.50 -6.75
CA ASN A 413 -12.51 -25.16 -7.78
C ASN A 413 -11.82 -26.42 -7.24
N ILE A 414 -11.25 -26.38 -6.04
CA ILE A 414 -10.63 -27.54 -5.40
C ILE A 414 -11.66 -28.61 -5.08
N GLU A 415 -12.83 -28.24 -4.55
CA GLU A 415 -13.94 -29.17 -4.31
C GLU A 415 -14.29 -29.89 -5.62
N LYS A 416 -14.56 -29.17 -6.71
CA LYS A 416 -14.88 -29.77 -8.01
C LYS A 416 -13.77 -30.68 -8.55
N LEU A 417 -12.51 -30.26 -8.50
CA LEU A 417 -11.38 -31.08 -8.96
C LEU A 417 -11.21 -32.34 -8.10
N ALA A 418 -11.40 -32.22 -6.78
CA ALA A 418 -11.36 -33.34 -5.88
C ALA A 418 -12.53 -34.30 -6.13
N GLU A 419 -13.73 -33.81 -6.42
CA GLU A 419 -14.87 -34.66 -6.80
C GLU A 419 -14.57 -35.50 -8.05
N GLU A 420 -14.01 -34.88 -9.08
CA GLU A 420 -13.64 -35.56 -10.33
C GLU A 420 -12.56 -36.63 -10.11
N ILE A 421 -11.61 -36.38 -9.21
CA ILE A 421 -10.47 -37.26 -8.93
C ILE A 421 -10.83 -38.39 -7.95
N LEU A 422 -11.61 -38.09 -6.91
CA LEU A 422 -11.98 -39.02 -5.85
C LEU A 422 -13.22 -39.83 -6.19
N GLY A 423 -14.08 -39.33 -7.09
CA GLY A 423 -15.35 -39.95 -7.44
C GLY A 423 -16.41 -39.87 -6.33
N ALA A 424 -16.25 -38.93 -5.40
CA ALA A 424 -17.16 -38.67 -4.27
C ALA A 424 -17.42 -37.17 -4.16
N ASN A 425 -18.55 -36.76 -3.57
CA ASN A 425 -18.82 -35.35 -3.34
C ASN A 425 -17.86 -34.84 -2.24
N VAL A 426 -17.17 -33.72 -2.47
CA VAL A 426 -16.11 -33.22 -1.58
C VAL A 426 -16.50 -31.87 -1.05
N LYS A 427 -16.48 -31.73 0.28
CA LYS A 427 -16.70 -30.45 0.95
C LYS A 427 -15.51 -30.07 1.81
N LEU A 428 -14.93 -28.91 1.51
CA LEU A 428 -13.83 -28.33 2.27
C LEU A 428 -14.33 -27.55 3.49
N THR A 429 -13.63 -27.71 4.61
CA THR A 429 -13.84 -26.95 5.85
C THR A 429 -12.55 -26.26 6.26
N PHE A 430 -12.66 -24.99 6.66
CA PHE A 430 -11.55 -24.19 7.18
C PHE A 430 -11.46 -24.31 8.70
#